data_AF-A0A1B6LIE7-F1
#
_entry.id   AF-A0A1B6LIE7-F1
#
_cell.length_a   1.000
_cell.length_b   1.000
_cell.length_c   1.000
_cell.angle_alpha   90.00
_cell.angle_beta   90.00
_cell.angle_gamma   90.00
#
_symmetry.space_group_name_H-M   'P 1'
#
loop_
_entity.id
_entity.type
_entity.pdbx_description
1 polymer ?
#
loop_
_entity_poly.entity_id
_entity_poly.type
_entity_poly.pdbx_seq_one_letter_code
_entity_poly.pdbx_strand_id
1 'polypeptide(L)'
;DIPECITNEECPQNMSCINQTCQSLCPGICMGNTSCVVENHLPHCACKPGYYGDPSQGCSEQDIPECIRNEECPQNMSCFNQTCQSLCPGMCIGNTSCEMHHHTPYCSCMPGYYGNPFTGCQEHAPPPKCSSAGSFGKKVYTVKTDVKVNFYDALVYCLSHGGRLATVESKEENDLIKEEIRKTNIRDDDFWTAGTR
;
A
#
# COMPACT_ATOMS: atom_id res chain seq x y z
N ASP A 1 -67.73 -11.97 -37.48
CA ASP A 1 -66.81 -12.90 -36.79
C ASP A 1 -67.11 -12.93 -35.30
N ILE A 2 -66.90 -14.07 -34.64
CA ILE A 2 -67.03 -14.20 -33.18
C ILE A 2 -65.70 -13.72 -32.57
N PRO A 3 -65.72 -12.76 -31.62
CA PRO A 3 -64.51 -12.28 -30.97
C PRO A 3 -63.86 -13.38 -30.13
N GLU A 4 -62.54 -13.37 -30.04
CA GLU A 4 -61.80 -14.28 -29.16
C GLU A 4 -61.98 -13.90 -27.69
N CYS A 5 -62.07 -12.59 -27.40
CA CYS A 5 -62.28 -12.06 -26.06
C CYS A 5 -63.11 -10.76 -26.08
N ILE A 6 -63.79 -10.48 -24.98
CA ILE A 6 -64.43 -9.19 -24.67
C ILE A 6 -63.77 -8.55 -23.44
N THR A 7 -63.34 -9.36 -22.48
CA THR A 7 -62.66 -8.93 -21.25
C THR A 7 -61.30 -9.61 -21.08
N ASN A 8 -60.42 -9.04 -20.24
CA ASN A 8 -59.11 -9.62 -19.96
C ASN A 8 -59.20 -11.02 -19.33
N GLU A 9 -60.21 -11.25 -18.49
CA GLU A 9 -60.45 -12.52 -17.78
C GLU A 9 -60.73 -13.71 -18.72
N GLU A 10 -61.12 -13.43 -19.97
CA GLU A 10 -61.31 -14.45 -21.01
C GLU A 10 -59.97 -14.90 -21.64
N CYS A 11 -58.89 -14.14 -21.42
CA CYS A 11 -57.55 -14.47 -21.87
C CYS A 11 -56.74 -15.20 -20.79
N PRO A 12 -55.68 -15.93 -21.16
CA PRO A 12 -54.68 -16.41 -20.22
C PRO A 12 -54.04 -15.25 -19.42
N GLN A 13 -53.59 -15.51 -18.18
CA GLN A 13 -53.01 -14.48 -17.29
C GLN A 13 -51.82 -13.71 -17.88
N ASN A 14 -51.13 -14.29 -18.87
CA ASN A 14 -49.99 -13.70 -19.57
C ASN A 14 -50.36 -12.91 -20.84
N MET A 15 -51.65 -12.68 -21.09
CA MET A 15 -52.18 -11.98 -22.26
C MET A 15 -53.31 -11.03 -21.85
N SER A 16 -53.64 -10.06 -22.68
CA SER A 16 -54.71 -9.10 -22.42
C SER A 16 -55.63 -9.00 -23.63
N CYS A 17 -56.89 -8.64 -23.42
CA CYS A 17 -57.86 -8.51 -24.50
C CYS A 17 -57.67 -7.17 -25.21
N ILE A 18 -57.13 -7.21 -26.44
CA ILE A 18 -56.84 -6.04 -27.26
C ILE A 18 -57.53 -6.21 -28.60
N ASN A 19 -58.42 -5.28 -28.95
CA ASN A 19 -59.17 -5.32 -30.21
C ASN A 19 -59.85 -6.69 -30.46
N GLN A 20 -60.49 -7.25 -29.43
CA GLN A 20 -61.20 -8.54 -29.48
C GLN A 20 -60.32 -9.79 -29.72
N THR A 21 -59.01 -9.65 -29.49
CA THR A 21 -58.02 -10.74 -29.59
C THR A 21 -57.12 -10.78 -28.36
N CYS A 22 -56.73 -11.98 -27.92
CA CYS A 22 -55.82 -12.14 -26.79
C CYS A 22 -54.38 -11.91 -27.25
N GLN A 23 -53.75 -10.83 -26.76
CA GLN A 23 -52.41 -10.43 -27.17
C GLN A 23 -51.51 -10.20 -25.96
N SER A 24 -50.22 -10.50 -26.12
CA SER A 24 -49.23 -10.13 -25.10
C SER A 24 -48.93 -8.63 -25.16
N LEU A 25 -48.88 -7.98 -24.01
CA LEU A 25 -48.50 -6.56 -23.87
C LEU A 25 -46.98 -6.35 -23.95
N CYS A 26 -46.17 -7.41 -23.97
CA CYS A 26 -44.71 -7.29 -23.90
C CYS A 26 -43.98 -6.70 -25.12
N PRO A 27 -44.46 -6.85 -26.38
CA PRO A 27 -43.75 -6.30 -27.53
C PRO A 27 -43.56 -4.77 -27.42
N GLY A 28 -42.31 -4.33 -27.31
CA GLY A 28 -41.93 -2.91 -27.38
C GLY A 28 -42.09 -2.09 -26.09
N ILE A 29 -42.47 -2.70 -24.95
CA ILE A 29 -42.68 -1.96 -23.68
C ILE A 29 -41.41 -1.86 -22.83
N CYS A 30 -40.64 -2.95 -22.70
CA CYS A 30 -39.43 -2.95 -21.87
C CYS A 30 -38.18 -2.57 -22.68
N MET A 31 -37.27 -1.81 -22.06
CA MET A 31 -36.05 -1.28 -22.69
C MET A 31 -34.79 -1.78 -21.97
N GLY A 32 -33.67 -1.92 -22.68
CA GLY A 32 -32.32 -2.09 -22.09
C GLY A 32 -32.13 -3.28 -21.15
N ASN A 33 -31.69 -4.43 -21.66
CA ASN A 33 -31.36 -5.64 -20.88
C ASN A 33 -32.37 -6.08 -19.82
N THR A 34 -33.66 -5.80 -20.06
CA THR A 34 -34.78 -6.28 -19.26
C THR A 34 -35.48 -7.47 -19.93
N SER A 35 -36.17 -8.29 -19.15
CA SER A 35 -37.18 -9.25 -19.58
C SER A 35 -38.58 -8.72 -19.25
N CYS A 36 -39.51 -8.81 -20.20
CA CYS A 36 -40.92 -8.51 -19.96
C CYS A 36 -41.67 -9.78 -19.55
N VAL A 37 -42.49 -9.66 -18.51
CA VAL A 37 -43.46 -10.68 -18.09
C VAL A 37 -44.83 -10.02 -17.96
N VAL A 38 -45.89 -10.71 -18.40
CA VAL A 38 -47.27 -10.27 -18.17
C VAL A 38 -47.82 -11.07 -17.01
N GLU A 39 -48.22 -10.38 -15.95
CA GLU A 39 -48.87 -10.97 -14.77
C GLU A 39 -50.18 -10.24 -14.54
N ASN A 40 -51.27 -10.98 -14.30
CA ASN A 40 -52.62 -10.42 -14.13
C ASN A 40 -53.01 -9.46 -15.25
N HIS A 41 -52.72 -9.83 -16.50
CA HIS A 41 -53.01 -9.03 -17.70
C HIS A 41 -52.30 -7.67 -17.75
N LEU A 42 -51.24 -7.47 -16.96
CA LEU A 42 -50.42 -6.25 -16.91
C LEU A 42 -48.95 -6.57 -17.20
N PRO A 43 -48.24 -5.71 -17.95
CA PRO A 43 -46.83 -5.92 -18.25
C PRO A 43 -45.96 -5.44 -17.10
N HIS A 44 -44.95 -6.23 -16.77
CA HIS A 44 -43.90 -5.91 -15.81
C HIS A 44 -42.53 -6.13 -16.45
N CYS A 45 -41.62 -5.18 -16.25
CA CYS A 45 -40.24 -5.29 -16.67
C CYS A 45 -39.36 -5.70 -15.48
N ALA A 46 -38.47 -6.66 -15.68
CA ALA A 46 -37.46 -7.06 -14.70
C ALA A 46 -36.08 -7.12 -15.36
N CYS A 47 -34.99 -6.88 -14.62
CA CYS A 47 -33.64 -7.02 -15.17
C CYS A 47 -33.33 -8.47 -15.54
N LYS A 48 -32.66 -8.68 -16.68
CA LYS A 48 -32.12 -10.00 -17.03
C LYS A 48 -31.05 -10.41 -16.00
N PRO A 49 -30.79 -11.72 -15.83
CA PRO A 49 -29.71 -12.20 -14.96
C PRO A 49 -28.37 -11.53 -15.32
N GLY A 50 -27.67 -11.00 -14.32
CA GLY A 50 -26.40 -10.27 -14.49
C GLY A 50 -26.54 -8.77 -14.76
N TYR A 51 -27.76 -8.27 -14.88
CA TYR A 51 -28.06 -6.84 -15.05
C TYR A 51 -28.81 -6.32 -13.82
N TYR A 52 -28.60 -5.04 -13.51
CA TYR A 52 -29.15 -4.39 -12.33
C TYR A 52 -29.56 -2.94 -12.66
N GLY A 53 -30.34 -2.32 -11.77
CA GLY A 53 -30.86 -0.95 -11.95
C GLY A 53 -32.39 -0.89 -11.89
N ASP A 54 -32.96 0.22 -12.36
CA ASP A 54 -34.41 0.40 -12.50
C ASP A 54 -34.90 -0.20 -13.83
N PRO A 55 -35.70 -1.29 -13.80
CA PRO A 55 -36.21 -1.92 -15.02
C PRO A 55 -37.04 -0.99 -15.91
N SER A 56 -37.59 0.10 -15.38
CA SER A 56 -38.35 1.09 -16.16
C SER A 56 -37.47 2.01 -16.99
N GLN A 57 -36.19 2.18 -16.60
CA GLN A 57 -35.20 2.99 -17.32
C GLN A 57 -34.24 2.12 -18.16
N GLY A 58 -34.31 0.79 -17.97
CA GLY A 58 -33.37 -0.18 -18.51
C GLY A 58 -32.28 -0.54 -17.52
N CYS A 59 -31.83 -1.79 -17.59
CA CYS A 59 -30.80 -2.34 -16.72
C CYS A 59 -29.44 -2.33 -17.42
N SER A 60 -28.39 -2.10 -16.63
CA SER A 60 -27.00 -2.17 -17.09
C SER A 60 -26.30 -3.35 -16.45
N GLU A 61 -25.22 -3.81 -17.08
CA GLU A 61 -24.23 -4.61 -16.36
C GLU A 61 -23.74 -3.70 -15.24
N GLN A 62 -23.93 -4.11 -14.01
CA GLN A 62 -23.46 -3.33 -12.89
C GLN A 62 -22.08 -3.86 -12.55
N ASP A 63 -21.07 -3.05 -12.83
CA ASP A 63 -19.82 -3.08 -12.07
C ASP A 63 -20.22 -2.74 -10.62
N ILE A 64 -20.72 -3.73 -9.88
CA ILE A 64 -20.91 -3.59 -8.44
C ILE A 64 -19.51 -3.35 -7.90
N PRO A 65 -19.22 -2.16 -7.35
CA PRO A 65 -17.90 -1.88 -6.85
C PRO A 65 -17.57 -2.90 -5.77
N GLU A 66 -16.36 -3.46 -5.82
CA GLU A 66 -15.88 -4.33 -4.75
C GLU A 66 -15.85 -3.57 -3.42
N CYS A 67 -15.57 -2.27 -3.49
CA CYS A 67 -15.53 -1.36 -2.36
C CYS A 67 -15.94 0.05 -2.75
N ILE A 68 -16.53 0.79 -1.80
CA ILE A 68 -16.69 2.25 -1.88
C ILE A 68 -15.76 2.94 -0.88
N ARG A 69 -15.43 2.27 0.23
CA ARG A 69 -14.53 2.78 1.27
C ARG A 69 -13.43 1.78 1.61
N ASN A 70 -12.35 2.27 2.22
CA ASN A 70 -11.23 1.45 2.64
C ASN A 70 -11.64 0.37 3.65
N GLU A 71 -12.59 0.66 4.53
CA GLU A 71 -13.05 -0.26 5.57
C GLU A 71 -13.78 -1.50 5.02
N GLU A 72 -14.17 -1.47 3.74
CA GLU A 72 -14.76 -2.60 3.02
C GLU A 72 -13.69 -3.57 2.49
N CYS A 73 -12.42 -3.16 2.50
CA CYS A 73 -11.28 -3.98 2.09
C CYS A 73 -10.59 -4.67 3.29
N PRO A 74 -9.78 -5.71 3.04
CA PRO A 74 -8.83 -6.23 4.03
C PRO A 74 -7.86 -5.14 4.52
N GLN A 75 -7.37 -5.26 5.76
CA GLN A 75 -6.48 -4.23 6.37
C GLN A 75 -5.18 -3.96 5.57
N ASN A 76 -4.73 -4.94 4.77
CA ASN A 76 -3.55 -4.85 3.92
C ASN A 76 -3.86 -4.38 2.49
N MET A 77 -5.04 -3.82 2.23
CA MET A 77 -5.48 -3.32 0.92
C MET A 77 -6.22 -1.99 1.07
N SER A 78 -6.35 -1.23 -0.01
CA SER A 78 -7.11 0.03 -0.03
C SER A 78 -8.14 -0.02 -1.13
N CYS A 79 -9.23 0.73 -0.96
CA CYS A 79 -10.21 0.91 -2.01
C CYS A 79 -9.70 1.93 -3.01
N PHE A 80 -9.34 1.46 -4.21
CA PHE A 80 -8.85 2.33 -5.28
C PHE A 80 -9.54 1.98 -6.59
N ASN A 81 -10.19 2.97 -7.19
CA ASN A 81 -11.04 2.79 -8.38
C ASN A 81 -12.07 1.65 -8.22
N GLN A 82 -12.75 1.60 -7.07
CA GLN A 82 -13.81 0.63 -6.79
C GLN A 82 -13.33 -0.83 -6.69
N THR A 83 -12.02 -1.04 -6.51
CA THR A 83 -11.40 -2.36 -6.33
C THR A 83 -10.48 -2.34 -5.11
N CYS A 84 -10.49 -3.41 -4.32
CA CYS A 84 -9.58 -3.58 -3.21
C CYS A 84 -8.22 -4.06 -3.74
N GLN A 85 -7.20 -3.24 -3.57
CA GLN A 85 -5.85 -3.60 -4.03
C GLN A 85 -4.76 -3.06 -3.10
N SER A 86 -3.60 -3.72 -3.14
CA SER A 86 -2.41 -3.22 -2.47
C SER A 86 -1.86 -2.03 -3.27
N LEU A 87 -1.68 -0.90 -2.60
CA LEU A 87 -1.07 0.29 -3.19
C LEU A 87 0.47 0.24 -3.16
N CYS A 88 1.08 -0.82 -2.63
CA CYS A 88 2.55 -0.92 -2.58
C CYS A 88 3.26 -0.92 -3.95
N PRO A 89 2.78 -1.67 -4.96
CA PRO A 89 3.42 -1.67 -6.27
C PRO A 89 3.47 -0.26 -6.88
N GLY A 90 4.68 0.28 -7.04
CA GLY A 90 4.90 1.59 -7.68
C GLY A 90 4.84 2.82 -6.77
N MET A 91 4.50 2.68 -5.49
CA MET A 91 4.50 3.81 -4.54
C MET A 91 5.86 4.11 -3.93
N CYS A 92 6.60 3.08 -3.52
CA CYS A 92 7.93 3.23 -2.93
C CYS A 92 9.02 3.14 -4.01
N ILE A 93 10.03 4.01 -3.91
CA ILE A 93 11.05 4.20 -4.95
C ILE A 93 12.44 3.97 -4.34
N GLY A 94 13.30 3.26 -5.08
CA GLY A 94 14.76 3.25 -4.83
C GLY A 94 15.18 2.56 -3.54
N ASN A 95 15.47 1.27 -3.61
CA ASN A 95 16.02 0.47 -2.50
C ASN A 95 15.21 0.50 -1.19
N THR A 96 13.89 0.49 -1.33
CA THR A 96 12.92 0.54 -0.23
C THR A 96 12.09 -0.74 -0.15
N SER A 97 11.67 -1.11 1.05
CA SER A 97 10.57 -2.05 1.29
C SER A 97 9.25 -1.29 1.40
N CYS A 98 8.14 -1.93 1.01
CA CYS A 98 6.79 -1.40 1.18
C CYS A 98 5.93 -2.37 1.98
N GLU A 99 5.23 -1.85 2.98
CA GLU A 99 4.26 -2.60 3.77
C GLU A 99 2.95 -1.81 3.89
N MET A 100 1.81 -2.53 3.89
CA MET A 100 0.50 -1.91 4.06
C MET A 100 0.14 -1.88 5.55
N HIS A 101 -0.20 -0.70 6.07
CA HIS A 101 -0.71 -0.49 7.41
C HIS A 101 -2.03 0.27 7.37
N HIS A 102 -3.12 -0.36 7.83
CA HIS A 102 -4.46 0.24 7.89
C HIS A 102 -4.86 0.94 6.58
N HIS A 103 -4.90 0.17 5.49
CA HIS A 103 -5.27 0.68 4.16
C HIS A 103 -4.35 1.79 3.62
N THR A 104 -3.13 1.92 4.15
CA THR A 104 -2.15 2.94 3.71
C THR A 104 -0.79 2.29 3.46
N PRO A 105 -0.10 2.56 2.33
CA PRO A 105 1.25 2.06 2.09
C PRO A 105 2.27 2.84 2.93
N TYR A 106 3.23 2.12 3.49
CA TYR A 106 4.36 2.65 4.25
C TYR A 106 5.67 2.19 3.61
N CYS A 107 6.56 3.14 3.34
CA CYS A 107 7.88 2.88 2.76
C CYS A 107 8.96 2.94 3.83
N SER A 108 9.89 1.98 3.81
CA SER A 108 11.09 1.98 4.65
C SER A 108 12.33 1.62 3.82
N CYS A 109 13.51 2.09 4.21
CA CYS A 109 14.75 1.67 3.53
C CYS A 109 15.02 0.18 3.78
N MET A 110 15.44 -0.55 2.76
CA MET A 110 15.87 -1.94 2.93
C MET A 110 17.09 -2.04 3.86
N PRO A 111 17.33 -3.21 4.49
CA PRO A 111 18.52 -3.41 5.31
C PRO A 111 19.80 -3.05 4.54
N GLY A 112 20.65 -2.19 5.12
CA GLY A 112 21.89 -1.72 4.49
C GLY A 112 21.74 -0.44 3.65
N TYR A 113 20.55 0.15 3.60
CA TYR A 113 20.27 1.41 2.92
C TYR A 113 19.81 2.48 3.91
N TYR A 114 20.05 3.75 3.57
CA TYR A 114 19.65 4.90 4.40
C TYR A 114 19.16 6.06 3.54
N GLY A 115 18.49 7.03 4.16
CA GLY A 115 17.93 8.21 3.49
C GLY A 115 16.42 8.32 3.66
N ASN A 116 15.77 8.98 2.70
CA ASN A 116 14.32 9.18 2.70
C ASN A 116 13.65 8.13 1.78
N PRO A 117 12.78 7.25 2.34
CA PRO A 117 12.17 6.15 1.59
C PRO A 117 11.13 6.59 0.55
N PHE A 118 10.67 7.84 0.57
CA PHE A 118 9.78 8.38 -0.47
C PHE A 118 10.54 8.96 -1.67
N THR A 119 11.82 9.29 -1.50
CA THR A 119 12.67 9.88 -2.56
C THR A 119 13.80 8.94 -3.01
N GLY A 120 13.96 7.78 -2.38
CA GLY A 120 15.01 6.81 -2.65
C GLY A 120 16.05 6.71 -1.54
N CYS A 121 16.40 5.48 -1.18
CA CYS A 121 17.46 5.17 -0.23
C CYS A 121 18.78 4.85 -0.95
N GLN A 122 19.88 5.24 -0.32
CA GLN A 122 21.24 5.06 -0.81
C GLN A 122 21.92 3.92 -0.06
N GLU A 123 22.75 3.14 -0.76
CA GLU A 123 23.62 2.17 -0.11
C GLU A 123 24.54 2.89 0.87
N HIS A 124 24.77 2.30 2.04
CA HIS A 124 25.94 2.68 2.82
C HIS A 124 27.17 2.51 1.92
N ALA A 125 27.92 3.61 1.71
CA ALA A 125 29.23 3.48 1.08
C ALA A 125 29.99 2.38 1.81
N PRO A 126 30.67 1.46 1.09
CA PRO A 126 31.52 0.48 1.75
C PRO A 126 32.39 1.25 2.74
N PRO A 127 32.49 0.80 4.01
CA PRO A 127 33.21 1.55 5.02
C PRO A 127 34.57 1.93 4.41
N PRO A 128 34.95 3.21 4.41
CA PRO A 128 36.22 3.62 3.85
C PRO A 128 37.26 2.70 4.48
N LYS A 129 38.08 2.05 3.64
CA LYS A 129 39.13 1.13 4.11
C LYS A 129 39.82 1.83 5.27
N CYS A 130 39.61 1.31 6.49
CA CYS A 130 40.10 1.96 7.69
C CYS A 130 41.59 2.15 7.49
N SER A 131 42.02 3.40 7.36
CA SER A 131 43.43 3.74 7.43
C SER A 131 43.73 3.67 8.92
N SER A 132 43.97 2.44 9.38
CA SER A 132 43.95 2.00 10.76
C SER A 132 44.72 2.96 11.66
N ALA A 133 44.02 3.57 12.62
CA ALA A 133 44.68 4.15 13.78
C ALA A 133 45.21 3.00 14.66
N GLY A 134 44.44 1.92 14.82
CA GLY A 134 44.91 0.69 15.47
C GLY A 134 43.87 -0.44 15.39
N SER A 135 44.23 -1.63 15.89
CA SER A 135 43.33 -2.78 15.99
C SER A 135 43.53 -3.55 17.29
N PHE A 136 42.44 -4.02 17.89
CA PHE A 136 42.47 -4.88 19.08
C PHE A 136 41.59 -6.11 18.84
N GLY A 137 42.21 -7.30 18.81
CA GLY A 137 41.52 -8.52 18.41
C GLY A 137 40.91 -8.40 17.01
N LYS A 138 39.57 -8.49 16.92
CA LYS A 138 38.82 -8.33 15.66
C LYS A 138 38.30 -6.90 15.43
N LYS A 139 38.48 -5.98 16.38
CA LYS A 139 38.02 -4.60 16.29
C LYS A 139 39.10 -3.74 15.63
N VAL A 140 38.68 -2.83 14.75
CA VAL A 140 39.55 -1.84 14.09
C VAL A 140 39.04 -0.46 14.44
N TYR A 141 39.94 0.42 14.86
CA TYR A 141 39.62 1.79 15.27
C TYR A 141 40.15 2.78 14.27
N THR A 142 39.37 3.85 14.09
CA THR A 142 39.78 5.04 13.36
C THR A 142 39.48 6.24 14.23
N VAL A 143 40.44 7.15 14.34
CA VAL A 143 40.27 8.42 15.04
C VAL A 143 40.06 9.50 13.98
N LYS A 144 39.00 10.31 14.16
CA LYS A 144 38.69 11.45 13.29
C LYS A 144 38.81 12.73 14.08
N THR A 145 39.60 13.66 13.55
CA THR A 145 39.97 14.91 14.21
C THR A 145 39.59 16.15 13.41
N ASP A 146 38.91 15.96 12.27
CA ASP A 146 38.63 17.02 11.30
C ASP A 146 37.65 18.09 11.84
N VAL A 147 36.74 17.71 12.74
CA VAL A 147 35.69 18.60 13.29
C VAL A 147 35.39 18.23 14.74
N LYS A 148 35.23 19.24 15.60
CA LYS A 148 34.71 19.06 16.96
C LYS A 148 33.20 18.89 16.92
N VAL A 149 32.70 17.77 17.41
CA VAL A 149 31.28 17.38 17.38
C VAL A 149 30.78 16.98 18.77
N ASN A 150 29.48 17.09 19.02
CA ASN A 150 28.87 16.51 20.23
C ASN A 150 28.72 14.98 20.08
N PHE A 151 28.28 14.30 21.14
CA PHE A 151 28.13 12.84 21.16
C PHE A 151 27.18 12.31 20.06
N TYR A 152 26.03 12.97 19.88
CA TYR A 152 25.03 12.54 18.90
C TYR A 152 25.57 12.65 17.47
N ASP A 153 26.20 13.77 17.16
CA ASP A 153 26.81 14.00 15.85
C ASP A 153 27.99 13.03 15.60
N ALA A 154 28.78 12.71 16.63
CA ALA A 154 29.82 11.69 16.53
C ALA A 154 29.24 10.29 16.27
N LEU A 155 28.14 9.94 16.93
CA LEU A 155 27.43 8.68 16.72
C LEU A 155 26.91 8.57 15.28
N VAL A 156 26.20 9.60 14.81
CA VAL A 156 25.68 9.68 13.44
C VAL A 156 26.82 9.64 12.42
N TYR A 157 27.92 10.34 12.69
CA TYR A 157 29.10 10.33 11.84
C TYR A 157 29.68 8.91 11.72
N CYS A 158 29.93 8.21 12.82
CA CYS A 158 30.47 6.85 12.77
C CYS A 158 29.52 5.89 12.02
N LEU A 159 28.21 5.98 12.28
CA LEU A 159 27.20 5.15 11.62
C LEU A 159 27.14 5.42 10.11
N SER A 160 27.16 6.69 9.69
CA SER A 160 27.14 7.07 8.27
C SER A 160 28.39 6.60 7.50
N HIS A 161 29.50 6.35 8.19
CA HIS A 161 30.75 5.85 7.61
C HIS A 161 30.92 4.32 7.78
N GLY A 162 29.83 3.59 8.06
CA GLY A 162 29.85 2.13 8.17
C GLY A 162 30.57 1.60 9.42
N GLY A 163 30.80 2.46 10.40
CA GLY A 163 31.36 2.11 11.71
C GLY A 163 30.35 2.32 12.84
N ARG A 164 30.84 2.25 14.08
CA ARG A 164 30.09 2.63 15.30
C ARG A 164 31.07 3.32 16.25
N LEU A 165 30.56 4.13 17.18
CA LEU A 165 31.41 4.65 18.26
C LEU A 165 32.06 3.47 19.00
N ALA A 166 33.33 3.61 19.34
CA ALA A 166 34.13 2.52 19.89
C ALA A 166 33.55 2.06 21.24
N THR A 167 33.14 0.80 21.33
CA THR A 167 32.72 0.16 22.58
C THR A 167 33.91 -0.59 23.17
N VAL A 168 34.49 0.01 24.21
CA VAL A 168 35.70 -0.47 24.86
C VAL A 168 35.32 -1.47 25.94
N GLU A 169 35.82 -2.70 25.84
CA GLU A 169 35.42 -3.81 26.72
C GLU A 169 36.53 -4.25 27.69
N SER A 170 37.77 -3.79 27.49
CA SER A 170 38.88 -4.07 28.40
C SER A 170 39.79 -2.86 28.63
N LYS A 171 40.59 -2.93 29.70
CA LYS A 171 41.59 -1.89 30.00
C LYS A 171 42.68 -1.84 28.94
N GLU A 172 43.13 -2.99 28.46
CA GLU A 172 44.14 -3.11 27.41
C GLU A 172 43.64 -2.49 26.09
N GLU A 173 42.37 -2.72 25.74
CA GLU A 173 41.72 -2.08 24.59
C GLU A 173 41.68 -0.56 24.76
N ASN A 174 41.31 -0.08 25.95
CA ASN A 174 41.25 1.35 26.27
C ASN A 174 42.62 2.02 26.17
N ASP A 175 43.66 1.37 26.70
CA ASP A 175 45.02 1.90 26.74
C ASP A 175 45.59 2.02 25.32
N LEU A 176 45.32 1.06 24.43
CA LEU A 176 45.69 1.13 23.01
C LEU A 176 44.97 2.27 22.28
N ILE A 177 43.66 2.43 22.48
CA ILE A 177 42.89 3.51 21.85
C ILE A 177 43.42 4.88 22.31
N LYS A 178 43.74 5.02 23.61
CA LYS A 178 44.34 6.25 24.16
C LYS A 178 45.71 6.54 23.58
N GLU A 179 46.54 5.51 23.36
CA GLU A 179 47.84 5.69 22.71
C GLU A 179 47.68 6.25 21.29
N GLU A 180 46.72 5.73 20.52
CA GLU A 180 46.44 6.25 19.18
C GLU A 180 45.87 7.67 19.20
N ILE A 181 44.99 7.98 20.15
CA ILE A 181 44.48 9.33 20.36
C ILE A 181 45.61 10.32 20.65
N ARG A 182 46.58 9.96 21.50
CA ARG A 182 47.71 10.84 21.85
C ARG A 182 48.56 11.22 20.66
N LYS A 183 48.62 10.38 19.61
CA LYS A 183 49.33 10.70 18.36
C LYS A 183 48.66 11.84 17.57
N THR A 184 47.40 12.16 17.86
CA THR A 184 46.63 13.20 17.15
C THR A 184 46.80 14.60 17.73
N ASN A 185 47.57 14.77 18.82
CA ASN A 185 47.77 16.04 19.52
C ASN A 185 46.49 16.68 20.09
N ILE A 186 45.41 15.89 20.21
CA ILE A 186 44.15 16.25 20.90
C ILE A 186 44.14 15.55 22.26
N ARG A 187 43.51 16.19 23.26
CA ARG A 187 43.44 15.66 24.62
C ARG A 187 42.54 14.43 24.69
N ASP A 188 42.92 13.46 25.53
CA ASP A 188 42.20 12.19 25.72
C ASP A 188 40.71 12.39 26.12
N ASP A 189 40.35 13.52 26.75
CA ASP A 189 38.98 13.85 27.19
C ASP A 189 38.07 14.43 26.10
N ASP A 190 38.62 14.79 24.93
CA ASP A 190 37.90 15.41 23.82
C ASP A 190 37.37 14.40 22.78
N PHE A 191 37.39 13.09 23.10
CA PHE A 191 36.89 12.01 22.24
C PHE A 191 35.65 11.31 22.80
N TRP A 192 34.82 10.82 21.88
CA TRP A 192 33.61 10.05 22.20
C TRP A 192 33.85 8.55 21.98
N THR A 193 33.58 7.75 23.01
CA THR A 193 33.48 6.28 22.94
C THR A 193 32.07 5.86 23.36
N ALA A 194 31.58 4.74 22.83
CA ALA A 194 30.31 4.14 23.24
C ALA A 194 30.54 3.28 24.49
N GLY A 195 30.76 3.93 25.63
CA GLY A 195 30.94 3.30 26.93
C GLY A 195 30.84 4.33 28.05
N THR A 196 30.42 3.89 29.23
CA THR A 196 30.51 4.70 30.44
C THR A 196 31.99 4.84 30.82
N ARG A 197 32.45 6.09 30.97
CA ARG A 197 33.81 6.42 31.44
C ARG A 197 34.13 5.77 32.78
#